data_AF-A0A9E5AKU0-F1
#
_entry.id   AF-A0A9E5AKU0-F1
#
_cell.length_a   1.000
_cell.length_b   1.000
_cell.length_c   1.000
_cell.angle_alpha   90.00
_cell.angle_beta   90.00
_cell.angle_gamma   90.00
#
_symmetry.space_group_name_H-M   'P 1'
#
loop_
_entity.id
_entity.type
_entity.pdbx_description
1 polymer ?
#
loop_
_entity_poly.entity_id
_entity_poly.type
_entity_poly.pdbx_seq_one_letter_code
_entity_poly.pdbx_strand_id
1 'polypeptide(L)'
;MCAFAYHAARRSGTARASRQNHLVQQDYVMAKVAQARSPYAVLVRSSAKSLRFCLSPTTRWAGRMLRTIQPIRLPDWYTRQFGLLSPARTGSTSRKSLLSPVLLIAAIIAIAAVAGCSTELAPRDTHATISDSGNISSFFYKMLLYVDIVIGVAVFGFLAVAIVRFRRAAGDDSLPPQNHGDARLELIWTAIPTVIVVVITIPMLVGLFQLAKHPDQNQKIIEIDVTGKQWWWDFTYKSGTANGLQTANEVHVEANTAVVMNMTSSDVIHAWWIPRLTGKRDATPGRTYPLYFTPLEPGIYDGQCAELCGASHAVMGTKLFVHPPAKEVEVEYAGKKYTLDSYETWAREQMASSVAPATPELEKGAKLFRDKTCPACHLVKGLEGAESAGQSVTTGPNLTHVGSRMTIAANTLLNTPQNLAKWIQDPQAVKPGAKMTKIAMTPDEAAAIAAYLTSLK
;
A
#
# COMPACT_ATOMS: atom_id res chain seq x y z
N MET A 1 -31.73 -4.81 48.04
CA MET A 1 -32.91 -4.54 48.88
C MET A 1 -33.02 -3.04 49.08
N CYS A 2 -33.94 -2.39 48.37
CA CYS A 2 -34.67 -1.18 48.75
C CYS A 2 -35.51 -0.78 47.53
N ALA A 3 -36.82 -0.94 47.68
CA ALA A 3 -37.86 -0.52 46.76
C ALA A 3 -38.11 0.98 46.91
N PHE A 4 -38.57 1.67 45.86
CA PHE A 4 -39.61 2.69 46.00
C PHE A 4 -40.40 2.85 44.70
N ALA A 5 -41.67 3.16 44.89
CA ALA A 5 -42.79 2.85 44.02
C ALA A 5 -43.24 4.02 43.13
N TYR A 6 -43.85 3.63 42.01
CA TYR A 6 -45.01 4.20 41.32
C TYR A 6 -45.59 5.57 41.78
N HIS A 7 -45.68 6.51 40.84
CA HIS A 7 -46.89 7.32 40.68
C HIS A 7 -47.15 7.65 39.20
N ALA A 8 -48.41 7.46 38.80
CA ALA A 8 -48.95 7.71 37.47
C ALA A 8 -49.84 8.96 37.49
N ALA A 9 -49.77 9.80 36.45
CA ALA A 9 -50.80 10.76 36.12
C ALA A 9 -50.94 10.87 34.59
N ARG A 10 -52.20 11.01 34.16
CA ARG A 10 -52.77 10.76 32.83
C ARG A 10 -53.01 12.04 32.03
N ARG A 11 -52.98 11.88 30.69
CA ARG A 11 -53.75 12.58 29.61
C ARG A 11 -53.33 14.05 29.34
N SER A 12 -53.30 14.59 28.11
CA SER A 12 -53.93 14.27 26.82
C SER A 12 -53.37 15.19 25.70
N GLY A 13 -53.41 14.76 24.44
CA GLY A 13 -53.27 15.61 23.24
C GLY A 13 -52.52 14.95 22.07
N THR A 14 -53.15 14.02 21.32
CA THR A 14 -53.65 14.19 19.93
C THR A 14 -52.60 14.59 18.89
N ALA A 15 -52.05 13.62 18.15
CA ALA A 15 -52.39 13.25 16.75
C ALA A 15 -51.35 13.83 15.74
N ARG A 16 -50.87 13.19 14.66
CA ARG A 16 -51.30 12.02 13.88
C ARG A 16 -50.14 11.54 12.97
N ALA A 17 -50.01 10.22 12.84
CA ALA A 17 -49.56 9.41 11.69
C ALA A 17 -48.16 9.58 11.08
N SER A 18 -47.29 8.60 11.38
CA SER A 18 -46.27 8.08 10.46
C SER A 18 -46.79 6.81 9.77
N ARG A 19 -46.53 6.68 8.46
CA ARG A 19 -46.52 5.42 7.70
C ARG A 19 -46.02 5.68 6.28
N GLN A 20 -44.82 5.18 5.95
CA GLN A 20 -44.55 4.21 4.89
C GLN A 20 -43.06 4.24 4.54
N ASN A 21 -42.32 3.26 5.08
CA ASN A 21 -41.03 2.84 4.54
C ASN A 21 -41.31 1.83 3.42
N HIS A 22 -40.85 2.13 2.20
CA HIS A 22 -40.67 1.12 1.16
C HIS A 22 -39.20 0.66 1.17
N LEU A 23 -38.99 -0.58 1.63
CA LEU A 23 -37.74 -1.33 1.48
C LEU A 23 -37.75 -2.00 0.11
N VAL A 24 -36.70 -1.78 -0.68
CA VAL A 24 -36.40 -2.55 -1.90
C VAL A 24 -35.48 -3.70 -1.50
N GLN A 25 -35.90 -4.90 -1.87
CA GLN A 25 -35.37 -6.19 -1.47
C GLN A 25 -34.15 -6.58 -2.32
N GLN A 26 -33.05 -6.97 -1.68
CA GLN A 26 -31.90 -7.63 -2.29
C GLN A 26 -32.13 -9.16 -2.29
N ASP A 27 -31.99 -9.80 -3.45
CA ASP A 27 -31.92 -11.25 -3.57
C ASP A 27 -30.47 -11.73 -3.41
N TYR A 28 -30.21 -12.47 -2.33
CA TYR A 28 -29.00 -13.29 -2.16
C TYR A 28 -29.42 -14.72 -1.86
N VAL A 29 -29.09 -15.64 -2.78
CA VAL A 29 -29.30 -17.09 -2.63
C VAL A 29 -28.13 -17.68 -1.85
N MET A 30 -28.39 -18.16 -0.63
CA MET A 30 -27.45 -18.97 0.16
C MET A 30 -28.00 -20.39 0.29
N ALA A 31 -27.26 -21.35 -0.28
CA ALA A 31 -27.54 -22.78 -0.15
C ALA A 31 -27.12 -23.29 1.25
N LYS A 32 -28.06 -23.90 1.97
CA LYS A 32 -27.85 -24.59 3.26
C LYS A 32 -27.29 -25.99 3.04
N VAL A 33 -26.19 -26.33 3.69
CA VAL A 33 -25.75 -27.72 3.95
C VAL A 33 -26.30 -28.13 5.32
N ALA A 34 -27.17 -29.14 5.34
CA ALA A 34 -27.74 -29.70 6.55
C ALA A 34 -26.89 -30.87 7.07
N GLN A 35 -26.50 -30.79 8.34
CA GLN A 35 -25.96 -31.90 9.13
C GLN A 35 -27.09 -32.88 9.48
N ALA A 36 -26.88 -34.18 9.20
CA ALA A 36 -27.73 -35.25 9.69
C ALA A 36 -26.93 -36.13 10.68
N ARG A 37 -27.48 -36.26 11.90
CA ARG A 37 -26.99 -37.12 12.99
C ARG A 37 -27.47 -38.57 12.80
N SER A 38 -26.62 -39.49 13.24
CA SER A 38 -26.86 -40.94 13.43
C SER A 38 -28.02 -41.23 14.41
N PRO A 39 -28.68 -42.40 14.31
CA PRO A 39 -28.50 -43.39 15.39
C PRO A 39 -28.43 -44.86 14.91
N TYR A 40 -27.63 -45.68 15.62
CA TYR A 40 -27.96 -46.99 16.22
C TYR A 40 -26.73 -47.89 16.43
N ALA A 41 -26.84 -48.75 17.44
CA ALA A 41 -25.79 -49.24 18.31
C ALA A 41 -25.20 -50.62 17.94
N VAL A 42 -23.93 -50.80 18.35
CA VAL A 42 -23.25 -51.98 18.93
C VAL A 42 -23.55 -53.38 18.37
N LEU A 43 -22.51 -54.02 17.82
CA LEU A 43 -22.19 -55.43 18.10
C LEU A 43 -20.72 -55.74 17.76
N VAL A 44 -20.00 -56.23 18.77
CA VAL A 44 -18.61 -56.71 18.70
C VAL A 44 -18.60 -58.16 18.21
N ARG A 45 -17.79 -58.49 17.20
CA ARG A 45 -17.05 -59.78 17.14
C ARG A 45 -15.99 -59.84 16.04
N SER A 46 -14.77 -60.15 16.50
CA SER A 46 -13.69 -60.92 15.90
C SER A 46 -14.06 -61.79 14.67
N SER A 47 -13.30 -61.66 13.58
CA SER A 47 -12.33 -62.69 13.13
C SER A 47 -11.84 -62.41 11.70
N ALA A 48 -10.53 -62.51 11.52
CA ALA A 48 -9.85 -62.50 10.24
C ALA A 48 -10.21 -63.76 9.44
N LYS A 49 -10.51 -63.63 8.15
CA LYS A 49 -10.31 -64.68 7.16
C LYS A 49 -10.18 -64.11 5.75
N SER A 50 -9.09 -64.53 5.14
CA SER A 50 -8.69 -64.44 3.74
C SER A 50 -9.75 -64.89 2.75
N LEU A 51 -9.88 -64.17 1.64
CA LEU A 51 -10.36 -64.75 0.37
C LEU A 51 -9.50 -64.25 -0.79
N ARG A 52 -8.81 -65.20 -1.43
CA ARG A 52 -8.30 -65.08 -2.80
C ARG A 52 -9.49 -65.24 -3.75
N PHE A 53 -9.53 -64.43 -4.81
CA PHE A 53 -10.32 -64.72 -6.01
C PHE A 53 -9.38 -64.68 -7.22
N CYS A 54 -9.54 -65.67 -8.09
CA CYS A 54 -8.79 -65.86 -9.33
C CYS A 54 -9.77 -65.77 -10.51
N LEU A 55 -9.30 -65.16 -11.60
CA LEU A 55 -9.71 -65.33 -13.02
C LEU A 55 -11.06 -64.69 -13.43
N SER A 56 -11.23 -63.99 -14.56
CA SER A 56 -10.39 -63.64 -15.73
C SER A 56 -11.18 -62.64 -16.64
N PRO A 57 -10.86 -62.36 -17.93
CA PRO A 57 -10.70 -60.99 -18.43
C PRO A 57 -11.69 -60.58 -19.54
N THR A 58 -12.19 -59.35 -19.54
CA THR A 58 -12.86 -58.80 -20.74
C THR A 58 -12.63 -57.31 -20.95
N THR A 59 -11.98 -57.02 -22.08
CA THR A 59 -12.23 -55.91 -23.03
C THR A 59 -12.03 -54.46 -22.55
N ARG A 60 -10.89 -53.86 -22.94
CA ARG A 60 -10.77 -52.98 -24.14
C ARG A 60 -11.68 -51.76 -24.10
N TRP A 61 -11.34 -50.72 -23.33
CA TRP A 61 -11.72 -49.31 -23.61
C TRP A 61 -10.85 -48.36 -22.76
N ALA A 62 -9.53 -48.32 -23.01
CA ALA A 62 -8.63 -47.29 -22.45
C ALA A 62 -7.37 -47.09 -23.31
N GLY A 63 -7.48 -47.25 -24.63
CA GLY A 63 -6.35 -47.22 -25.57
C GLY A 63 -6.35 -46.07 -26.57
N ARG A 64 -7.14 -45.01 -26.36
CA ARG A 64 -7.34 -43.98 -27.40
C ARG A 64 -7.44 -42.53 -26.90
N MET A 65 -6.67 -42.16 -25.87
CA MET A 65 -6.47 -40.74 -25.47
C MET A 65 -5.04 -40.45 -24.99
N LEU A 66 -4.02 -41.11 -25.56
CA LEU A 66 -2.60 -40.80 -25.28
C LEU A 66 -1.73 -40.80 -26.56
N ARG A 67 -2.27 -40.32 -27.68
CA ARG A 67 -1.48 -40.11 -28.91
C ARG A 67 -1.82 -38.79 -29.58
N THR A 68 -1.40 -37.70 -28.94
CA THR A 68 -1.09 -36.40 -29.57
C THR A 68 -0.35 -35.51 -28.56
N ILE A 69 0.85 -35.94 -28.18
CA ILE A 69 1.88 -35.01 -27.70
C ILE A 69 3.07 -35.23 -28.63
N GLN A 70 3.22 -34.35 -29.60
CA GLN A 70 4.44 -34.28 -30.40
C GLN A 70 5.58 -33.87 -29.46
N PRO A 71 6.74 -34.54 -29.48
CA PRO A 71 7.89 -34.07 -28.72
C PRO A 71 8.33 -32.72 -29.29
N ILE A 72 8.41 -31.71 -28.42
CA ILE A 72 8.99 -30.41 -28.72
C ILE A 72 10.45 -30.66 -29.13
N ARG A 73 10.78 -30.44 -30.41
CA ARG A 73 12.19 -30.37 -30.85
C ARG A 73 12.80 -29.12 -30.25
N LEU A 74 13.69 -29.31 -29.29
CA LEU A 74 14.54 -28.22 -28.79
C LEU A 74 15.51 -27.79 -29.92
N PRO A 75 15.83 -26.49 -30.06
CA PRO A 75 16.74 -26.01 -31.08
C PRO A 75 18.18 -26.53 -30.87
N ASP A 76 18.94 -26.70 -31.96
CA ASP A 76 20.28 -27.31 -32.01
C ASP A 76 21.36 -26.64 -31.12
N TRP A 77 21.09 -25.48 -30.54
CA TRP A 77 21.99 -24.84 -29.58
C TRP A 77 21.90 -25.49 -28.17
N TYR A 78 20.80 -26.17 -27.84
CA TYR A 78 20.58 -26.76 -26.52
C TYR A 78 21.34 -28.09 -26.33
N THR A 79 21.54 -28.87 -27.40
CA THR A 79 22.29 -30.13 -27.39
C THR A 79 23.81 -29.95 -27.42
N ARG A 80 24.31 -28.76 -27.79
CA ARG A 80 25.76 -28.48 -27.75
C ARG A 80 26.30 -28.21 -26.35
N GLN A 81 25.44 -27.91 -25.38
CA GLN A 81 25.87 -27.50 -24.03
C GLN A 81 26.04 -28.68 -23.04
N PHE A 82 25.50 -29.87 -23.36
CA PHE A 82 25.48 -31.02 -22.44
C PHE A 82 25.94 -32.35 -23.06
N GLY A 83 26.88 -32.31 -24.00
CA GLY A 83 27.57 -33.51 -24.50
C GLY A 83 28.73 -33.93 -23.59
N LEU A 84 28.44 -34.58 -22.46
CA LEU A 84 29.46 -35.18 -21.58
C LEU A 84 29.43 -36.70 -21.68
N LEU A 85 29.98 -37.27 -22.76
CA LEU A 85 30.64 -38.57 -22.73
C LEU A 85 31.75 -38.58 -23.81
N SER A 86 33.00 -38.41 -23.37
CA SER A 86 34.19 -38.79 -24.13
C SER A 86 35.24 -39.32 -23.16
N PRO A 87 36.07 -40.29 -23.61
CA PRO A 87 36.81 -41.17 -22.72
C PRO A 87 37.99 -40.46 -22.05
N ALA A 88 38.38 -41.04 -20.92
CA ALA A 88 39.45 -40.61 -20.03
C ALA A 88 40.69 -40.09 -20.78
N ARG A 89 40.98 -38.79 -20.64
CA ARG A 89 42.31 -38.25 -20.86
C ARG A 89 43.02 -38.16 -19.51
N THR A 90 44.03 -39.00 -19.36
CA THR A 90 45.09 -38.88 -18.36
C THR A 90 45.79 -37.55 -18.57
N GLY A 91 45.66 -36.62 -17.62
CA GLY A 91 46.26 -35.29 -17.73
C GLY A 91 46.35 -34.59 -16.38
N SER A 92 47.57 -34.57 -15.83
CA SER A 92 48.17 -33.58 -14.92
C SER A 92 47.21 -32.84 -13.96
N THR A 93 47.33 -33.15 -12.67
CA THR A 93 46.76 -32.40 -11.55
C THR A 93 47.29 -30.96 -11.51
N SER A 94 46.71 -30.06 -12.30
CA SER A 94 46.82 -28.63 -12.04
C SER A 94 45.87 -28.29 -10.91
N ARG A 95 46.41 -27.85 -9.76
CA ARG A 95 45.64 -27.20 -8.68
C ARG A 95 44.89 -26.00 -9.27
N LYS A 96 43.69 -26.21 -9.80
CA LYS A 96 42.76 -25.12 -10.10
C LYS A 96 42.34 -24.54 -8.76
N SER A 97 43.03 -23.47 -8.40
CA SER A 97 42.79 -22.61 -7.25
C SER A 97 41.29 -22.44 -6.99
N LEU A 98 40.83 -22.98 -5.87
CA LEU A 98 39.49 -22.76 -5.30
C LEU A 98 39.22 -21.26 -4.98
N LEU A 99 40.22 -20.38 -5.13
CA LEU A 99 40.10 -18.96 -4.85
C LEU A 99 39.22 -18.22 -5.88
N SER A 100 39.08 -18.71 -7.12
CA SER A 100 38.35 -17.97 -8.18
C SER A 100 36.84 -17.78 -7.92
N PRO A 101 36.05 -18.82 -7.56
CA PRO A 101 34.63 -18.63 -7.24
C PRO A 101 34.42 -17.91 -5.89
N VAL A 102 35.33 -18.09 -4.92
CA VAL A 102 35.26 -17.42 -3.61
C VAL A 102 35.52 -15.92 -3.76
N LEU A 103 36.50 -15.52 -4.56
CA LEU A 103 36.77 -14.11 -4.88
C LEU A 103 35.63 -13.48 -5.68
N LEU A 104 34.99 -14.24 -6.57
CA LEU A 104 33.82 -13.76 -7.32
C LEU A 104 32.62 -13.51 -6.40
N ILE A 105 32.32 -14.44 -5.49
CA ILE A 105 31.24 -14.28 -4.50
C ILE A 105 31.55 -13.13 -3.54
N ALA A 106 32.79 -13.03 -3.04
CA ALA A 106 33.22 -11.91 -2.20
C ALA A 106 33.13 -10.57 -2.94
N ALA A 107 33.48 -10.52 -4.22
CA ALA A 107 33.32 -9.33 -5.05
C ALA A 107 31.84 -8.97 -5.28
N ILE A 108 30.96 -9.95 -5.51
CA ILE A 108 29.52 -9.72 -5.65
C ILE A 108 28.92 -9.19 -4.33
N ILE A 109 29.31 -9.77 -3.19
CA ILE A 109 28.89 -9.30 -1.86
C ILE A 109 29.41 -7.87 -1.61
N ALA A 110 30.66 -7.58 -1.94
CA ALA A 110 31.23 -6.24 -1.81
C ALA A 110 30.54 -5.23 -2.73
N ILE A 111 30.25 -5.58 -3.98
CA ILE A 111 29.51 -4.72 -4.92
C ILE A 111 28.08 -4.47 -4.42
N ALA A 112 27.39 -5.50 -3.91
CA ALA A 112 26.06 -5.36 -3.33
C ALA A 112 26.07 -4.48 -2.05
N ALA A 113 27.11 -4.59 -1.22
CA ALA A 113 27.28 -3.76 -0.03
C ALA A 113 27.56 -2.28 -0.37
N VAL A 114 28.24 -2.00 -1.49
CA VAL A 114 28.52 -0.63 -1.95
C VAL A 114 27.32 -0.04 -2.71
N ALA A 115 26.56 -0.85 -3.46
CA ALA A 115 25.40 -0.40 -4.23
C ALA A 115 24.18 -0.02 -3.37
N GLY A 116 24.13 -0.44 -2.10
CA GLY A 116 23.07 -0.09 -1.16
C GLY A 116 23.21 1.28 -0.47
N CYS A 117 24.37 1.94 -0.61
CA CYS A 117 24.65 3.24 -0.01
C CYS A 117 24.38 4.38 -1.02
N SER A 118 23.14 4.54 -1.49
CA SER A 118 22.75 5.81 -2.10
C SER A 118 22.57 6.84 -0.99
N THR A 119 23.43 7.87 -0.96
CA THR A 119 23.39 8.95 0.04
C THR A 119 22.27 9.96 -0.20
N GLU A 120 21.61 9.89 -1.36
CA GLU A 120 20.39 10.66 -1.61
C GLU A 120 19.20 9.92 -1.01
N LEU A 121 18.56 10.55 -0.04
CA LEU A 121 17.27 10.11 0.50
C LEU A 121 16.31 9.96 -0.68
N ALA A 122 16.08 8.73 -1.13
CA ALA A 122 15.08 8.47 -2.16
C ALA A 122 13.74 9.04 -1.66
N PRO A 123 12.90 9.63 -2.53
CA PRO A 123 11.68 10.31 -2.09
C PRO A 123 10.69 9.44 -1.29
N ARG A 124 10.87 8.11 -1.37
CA ARG A 124 10.11 7.06 -0.69
C ARG A 124 10.97 6.20 0.26
N ASP A 125 11.97 6.79 0.90
CA ASP A 125 12.76 6.09 1.91
C ASP A 125 11.90 5.69 3.13
N THR A 126 12.14 4.50 3.65
CA THR A 126 11.51 3.95 4.87
C THR A 126 12.42 3.99 6.08
N HIS A 127 13.70 4.34 5.93
CA HIS A 127 14.70 4.29 6.99
C HIS A 127 14.91 5.62 7.72
N ALA A 128 14.74 6.75 7.04
CA ALA A 128 14.78 8.10 7.62
C ALA A 128 13.37 8.60 7.98
N THR A 129 12.85 8.14 9.11
CA THR A 129 11.48 8.42 9.57
C THR A 129 11.34 9.84 10.13
N ILE A 130 10.18 10.47 9.91
CA ILE A 130 9.93 11.88 10.28
C ILE A 130 8.76 12.07 11.24
N SER A 131 8.26 11.00 11.87
CA SER A 131 7.15 11.05 12.82
C SER A 131 7.42 10.20 14.06
N ASP A 132 6.62 10.41 15.10
CA ASP A 132 6.56 9.58 16.31
C ASP A 132 6.34 8.08 16.01
N SER A 133 5.28 7.77 15.26
CA SER A 133 4.93 6.44 14.74
C SER A 133 6.04 5.88 13.85
N GLY A 134 6.64 6.76 13.05
CA GLY A 134 7.91 6.60 12.33
C GLY A 134 8.99 5.95 13.16
N ASN A 135 9.34 6.64 14.24
CA ASN A 135 10.45 6.29 15.12
C ASN A 135 10.19 4.96 15.84
N ILE A 136 8.94 4.69 16.26
CA ILE A 136 8.54 3.40 16.85
C ILE A 136 8.76 2.27 15.83
N SER A 137 8.27 2.42 14.61
CA SER A 137 8.42 1.41 13.56
C SER A 137 9.89 1.19 13.17
N SER A 138 10.67 2.28 13.06
CA SER A 138 12.10 2.23 12.75
C SER A 138 12.90 1.51 13.84
N PHE A 139 12.54 1.71 15.12
CA PHE A 139 13.14 1.00 16.24
C PHE A 139 12.95 -0.51 16.12
N PHE A 140 11.71 -0.99 15.90
CA PHE A 140 11.45 -2.43 15.75
C PHE A 140 12.10 -3.00 14.50
N TYR A 141 12.05 -2.28 13.38
CA TYR A 141 12.73 -2.70 12.16
C TYR A 141 14.24 -2.91 12.39
N LYS A 142 14.93 -1.92 13.00
CA LYS A 142 16.37 -2.02 13.29
C LYS A 142 16.68 -3.13 14.30
N MET A 143 15.86 -3.28 15.34
CA MET A 143 16.01 -4.36 16.32
C MET A 143 15.91 -5.73 15.66
N LEU A 144 14.87 -5.97 14.86
CA LEU A 144 14.68 -7.23 14.13
C LEU A 144 15.82 -7.46 13.14
N LEU A 145 16.21 -6.43 12.38
CA LEU A 145 17.32 -6.51 11.43
C LEU A 145 18.62 -6.97 12.11
N TYR A 146 18.98 -6.43 13.28
CA TYR A 146 20.18 -6.86 13.99
C TYR A 146 20.09 -8.29 14.52
N VAL A 147 18.93 -8.69 15.04
CA VAL A 147 18.68 -10.08 15.47
C VAL A 147 18.82 -11.03 14.27
N ASP A 148 18.21 -10.69 13.13
CA ASP A 148 18.26 -11.47 11.90
C ASP A 148 19.70 -11.56 11.35
N ILE A 149 20.49 -10.49 11.43
CA ILE A 149 21.91 -10.52 11.05
C ILE A 149 22.68 -11.49 11.94
N VAL A 150 22.49 -11.47 13.26
CA VAL A 150 23.20 -12.38 14.19
C VAL A 150 22.82 -13.83 13.92
N ILE A 151 21.52 -14.13 13.80
CA ILE A 151 21.03 -15.48 13.49
C ILE A 151 21.52 -15.91 12.11
N GLY A 152 21.44 -15.04 11.11
CA GLY A 152 21.91 -15.28 9.76
C GLY A 152 23.39 -15.64 9.74
N VAL A 153 24.26 -14.85 10.39
CA VAL A 153 25.69 -15.14 10.49
C VAL A 153 25.94 -16.50 11.16
N ALA A 154 25.22 -16.82 12.22
CA ALA A 154 25.35 -18.11 12.88
C ALA A 154 24.96 -19.27 11.95
N VAL A 155 23.77 -19.21 11.35
CA VAL A 155 23.24 -20.27 10.46
C VAL A 155 24.10 -20.43 9.21
N PHE A 156 24.41 -19.33 8.52
CA PHE A 156 25.28 -19.37 7.33
C PHE A 156 26.71 -19.77 7.69
N GLY A 157 27.21 -19.40 8.87
CA GLY A 157 28.49 -19.85 9.40
C GLY A 157 28.53 -21.36 9.62
N PHE A 158 27.53 -21.93 10.32
CA PHE A 158 27.41 -23.38 10.51
C PHE A 158 27.29 -24.12 9.18
N LEU A 159 26.50 -23.60 8.24
CA LEU A 159 26.38 -24.17 6.91
C LEU A 159 27.71 -24.15 6.15
N ALA A 160 28.43 -23.03 6.19
CA ALA A 160 29.74 -22.90 5.55
C ALA A 160 30.75 -23.88 6.15
N VAL A 161 30.80 -24.00 7.48
CA VAL A 161 31.62 -25.00 8.18
C VAL A 161 31.23 -26.40 7.75
N ALA A 162 29.94 -26.73 7.70
CA ALA A 162 29.48 -28.05 7.29
C ALA A 162 29.90 -28.39 5.85
N ILE A 163 29.72 -27.45 4.93
CA ILE A 163 30.11 -27.58 3.52
C ILE A 163 31.61 -27.81 3.39
N VAL A 164 32.45 -27.07 4.13
CA VAL A 164 33.92 -27.17 4.02
C VAL A 164 34.44 -28.41 4.73
N ARG A 165 33.97 -28.67 5.95
CA ARG A 165 34.50 -29.69 6.87
C ARG A 165 34.04 -31.10 6.53
N PHE A 166 32.82 -31.26 6.01
CA PHE A 166 32.23 -32.56 5.66
C PHE A 166 32.20 -32.81 4.15
N ARG A 167 32.92 -32.00 3.36
CA ARG A 167 33.12 -32.27 1.93
C ARG A 167 33.89 -33.59 1.76
N ARG A 168 33.32 -34.53 1.02
CA ARG A 168 33.99 -35.80 0.68
C ARG A 168 35.26 -35.53 -0.13
N ALA A 169 36.37 -36.13 0.29
CA ALA A 169 37.62 -36.08 -0.44
C ALA A 169 37.55 -36.97 -1.69
N ALA A 170 38.34 -36.64 -2.71
CA ALA A 170 38.41 -37.47 -3.91
C ALA A 170 38.98 -38.86 -3.55
N GLY A 171 38.24 -39.93 -3.86
CA GLY A 171 38.62 -41.32 -3.57
C GLY A 171 38.24 -41.84 -2.19
N ASP A 172 37.49 -41.07 -1.38
CA ASP A 172 36.95 -41.55 -0.10
C ASP A 172 35.56 -42.17 -0.27
N ASP A 173 35.50 -43.50 -0.23
CA ASP A 173 34.27 -44.30 -0.32
C ASP A 173 33.73 -44.72 1.06
N SER A 174 34.29 -44.19 2.16
CA SER A 174 33.80 -44.51 3.49
C SER A 174 32.39 -43.92 3.74
N LEU A 175 31.59 -44.66 4.51
CA LEU A 175 30.29 -44.19 4.97
C LEU A 175 30.47 -43.25 6.17
N PRO A 176 29.74 -42.12 6.23
CA PRO A 176 29.77 -41.26 7.40
C PRO A 176 29.12 -41.96 8.62
N PRO A 177 29.39 -41.50 9.84
CA PRO A 177 28.70 -41.99 11.04
C PRO A 177 27.17 -41.91 10.86
N GLN A 178 26.47 -43.03 11.09
CA GLN A 178 25.01 -43.12 10.91
C GLN A 178 24.27 -42.69 12.20
N ASN A 179 24.38 -41.41 12.56
CA ASN A 179 23.60 -40.82 13.64
C ASN A 179 22.22 -40.38 13.14
N HIS A 180 21.20 -40.51 14.00
CA HIS A 180 19.81 -40.20 13.64
C HIS A 180 19.24 -38.95 14.34
N GLY A 181 20.01 -38.36 15.27
CA GLY A 181 19.60 -37.17 16.02
C GLY A 181 20.26 -37.11 17.39
N ASP A 182 20.02 -36.00 18.09
CA ASP A 182 20.40 -35.79 19.48
C ASP A 182 19.27 -35.02 20.17
N ALA A 183 18.53 -35.70 21.06
CA ALA A 183 17.39 -35.12 21.77
C ALA A 183 17.77 -33.87 22.60
N ARG A 184 19.02 -33.76 23.06
CA ARG A 184 19.50 -32.58 23.80
C ARG A 184 19.67 -31.41 22.86
N LEU A 185 20.28 -31.63 21.69
CA LEU A 185 20.41 -30.61 20.65
C LEU A 185 19.02 -30.17 20.17
N GLU A 186 18.11 -31.14 20.05
CA GLU A 186 16.74 -30.89 19.65
C GLU A 186 15.96 -30.00 20.62
N LEU A 187 16.14 -30.24 21.92
CA LEU A 187 15.57 -29.39 22.95
C LEU A 187 16.16 -27.97 22.90
N ILE A 188 17.49 -27.86 22.75
CA ILE A 188 18.19 -26.56 22.75
C ILE A 188 17.76 -25.70 21.56
N TRP A 189 17.77 -26.24 20.34
CA TRP A 189 17.41 -25.47 19.14
C TRP A 189 15.91 -25.18 19.02
N THR A 190 15.07 -25.77 19.89
CA THR A 190 13.64 -25.48 19.97
C THR A 190 13.40 -24.43 21.04
N ALA A 191 14.05 -24.59 22.20
CA ALA A 191 13.96 -23.66 23.31
C ALA A 191 14.51 -22.27 22.95
N ILE A 192 15.67 -22.19 22.29
CA ILE A 192 16.31 -20.91 21.95
C ILE A 192 15.41 -20.03 21.06
N PRO A 193 14.92 -20.48 19.88
CA PRO A 193 14.02 -19.67 19.05
C PRO A 193 12.71 -19.31 19.75
N THR A 194 12.16 -20.23 20.56
CA THR A 194 10.95 -19.98 21.34
C THR A 194 11.16 -18.81 22.32
N VAL A 195 12.27 -18.81 23.07
CA VAL A 195 12.61 -17.72 23.99
C VAL A 195 12.84 -16.41 23.24
N ILE A 196 13.55 -16.44 22.11
CA ILE A 196 13.80 -15.24 21.28
C ILE A 196 12.47 -14.61 20.84
N VAL A 197 11.53 -15.41 20.32
CA VAL A 197 10.22 -14.91 19.88
C VAL A 197 9.43 -14.32 21.06
N VAL A 198 9.42 -14.97 22.22
CA VAL A 198 8.72 -14.46 23.41
C VAL A 198 9.29 -13.10 23.85
N VAL A 199 10.63 -12.98 23.90
CA VAL A 199 11.30 -11.73 24.30
C VAL A 199 11.03 -10.60 23.31
N ILE A 200 11.00 -10.87 22.00
CA ILE A 200 10.70 -9.87 20.96
C ILE A 200 9.22 -9.47 20.95
N THR A 201 8.31 -10.41 21.21
CA THR A 201 6.87 -10.17 21.14
C THR A 201 6.38 -9.16 22.17
N ILE A 202 6.94 -9.18 23.39
CA ILE A 202 6.52 -8.28 24.48
C ILE A 202 6.66 -6.80 24.10
N PRO A 203 7.85 -6.27 23.74
CA PRO A 203 7.99 -4.88 23.34
C PRO A 203 7.22 -4.59 22.05
N MET A 204 7.10 -5.54 21.11
CA MET A 204 6.31 -5.37 19.89
C MET A 204 4.83 -5.11 20.17
N LEU A 205 4.23 -5.85 21.11
CA LEU A 205 2.84 -5.61 21.54
C LEU A 205 2.68 -4.23 22.19
N VAL A 206 3.63 -3.81 23.03
CA VAL A 206 3.62 -2.45 23.61
C VAL A 206 3.67 -1.39 22.51
N GLY A 207 4.54 -1.56 21.52
CA GLY A 207 4.64 -0.68 20.35
C GLY A 207 3.34 -0.63 19.55
N LEU A 208 2.70 -1.78 19.33
CA LEU A 208 1.40 -1.86 18.65
C LEU A 208 0.33 -1.04 19.37
N PHE A 209 0.25 -1.14 20.70
CA PHE A 209 -0.71 -0.34 21.49
C PHE A 209 -0.38 1.15 21.49
N GLN A 210 0.90 1.53 21.44
CA GLN A 210 1.30 2.93 21.28
C GLN A 210 0.86 3.49 19.92
N LEU A 211 1.06 2.74 18.83
CA LEU A 211 0.63 3.14 17.49
C LEU A 211 -0.91 3.23 17.34
N ALA A 212 -1.65 2.43 18.11
CA ALA A 212 -3.10 2.44 18.12
C ALA A 212 -3.71 3.51 19.06
N LYS A 213 -2.88 4.20 19.85
CA LYS A 213 -3.36 5.17 20.83
C LYS A 213 -3.78 6.46 20.12
N HIS A 214 -5.04 6.85 20.29
CA HIS A 214 -5.53 8.16 19.85
C HIS A 214 -4.79 9.28 20.61
N PRO A 215 -4.44 10.40 19.94
CA PRO A 215 -3.86 11.58 20.61
C PRO A 215 -4.73 12.09 21.76
N ASP A 216 -4.12 12.71 22.78
CA ASP A 216 -4.86 13.23 23.93
C ASP A 216 -5.73 14.44 23.50
N GLN A 217 -7.00 14.49 23.93
CA GLN A 217 -7.97 15.51 23.49
C GLN A 217 -7.59 16.96 23.87
N ASN A 218 -6.66 17.13 24.81
CA ASN A 218 -6.18 18.45 25.26
C ASN A 218 -5.08 19.02 24.35
N GLN A 219 -4.60 18.26 23.36
CA GLN A 219 -3.57 18.69 22.42
C GLN A 219 -4.21 19.32 21.16
N LYS A 220 -3.47 20.17 20.44
CA LYS A 220 -3.87 20.62 19.10
C LYS A 220 -3.89 19.40 18.18
N ILE A 221 -5.04 19.13 17.54
CA ILE A 221 -5.22 18.00 16.62
C ILE A 221 -5.71 18.51 15.27
N ILE A 222 -5.05 18.06 14.20
CA ILE A 222 -5.52 18.20 12.82
C ILE A 222 -6.27 16.92 12.46
N GLU A 223 -7.58 17.01 12.31
CA GLU A 223 -8.45 15.90 11.93
C GLU A 223 -8.80 16.00 10.44
N ILE A 224 -8.62 14.90 9.71
CA ILE A 224 -8.79 14.83 8.26
C ILE A 224 -9.54 13.55 7.91
N ASP A 225 -10.67 13.68 7.22
CA ASP A 225 -11.31 12.57 6.56
C ASP A 225 -10.62 12.31 5.22
N VAL A 226 -10.15 11.08 5.02
CA VAL A 226 -9.46 10.63 3.81
C VAL A 226 -10.34 9.64 3.07
N THR A 227 -10.64 9.92 1.80
CA THR A 227 -11.40 9.01 0.94
C THR A 227 -10.54 8.56 -0.23
N GLY A 228 -10.27 7.26 -0.32
CA GLY A 228 -9.67 6.64 -1.50
C GLY A 228 -10.70 6.46 -2.62
N LYS A 229 -10.38 6.97 -3.82
CA LYS A 229 -11.22 6.90 -5.02
C LYS A 229 -10.40 6.41 -6.20
N GLN A 230 -10.99 5.73 -7.18
CA GLN A 230 -10.28 5.32 -8.40
C GLN A 230 -10.00 6.54 -9.31
N TRP A 231 -8.75 7.01 -9.45
CA TRP A 231 -7.49 6.65 -8.78
C TRP A 231 -6.80 7.92 -8.25
N TRP A 232 -7.36 8.47 -7.18
CA TRP A 232 -6.94 9.72 -6.55
C TRP A 232 -7.39 9.75 -5.08
N TRP A 233 -6.79 10.63 -4.29
CA TRP A 233 -7.07 10.79 -2.86
C TRP A 233 -7.80 12.09 -2.59
N ASP A 234 -8.90 12.01 -1.84
CA ASP A 234 -9.70 13.14 -1.40
C ASP A 234 -9.49 13.38 0.10
N PHE A 235 -9.17 14.62 0.48
CA PHE A 235 -8.88 14.99 1.86
C PHE A 235 -9.84 16.10 2.28
N THR A 236 -10.62 15.86 3.34
CA THR A 236 -11.53 16.86 3.92
C THR A 236 -11.12 17.16 5.35
N TYR A 237 -10.71 18.40 5.61
CA TYR A 237 -10.26 18.84 6.93
C TYR A 237 -11.46 19.11 7.84
N LYS A 238 -11.37 18.65 9.09
CA LYS A 238 -12.46 18.66 10.09
C LYS A 238 -12.18 19.52 11.31
N SER A 239 -10.97 20.05 11.43
CA SER A 239 -10.56 20.84 12.59
C SER A 239 -9.63 21.99 12.21
N GLY A 240 -9.45 22.92 13.16
CA GLY A 240 -8.55 24.07 13.02
C GLY A 240 -8.96 25.04 11.92
N THR A 241 -8.00 25.84 11.45
CA THR A 241 -8.21 26.91 10.45
C THR A 241 -8.56 26.39 9.07
N ALA A 242 -8.18 25.14 8.75
CA ALA A 242 -8.55 24.48 7.51
C ALA A 242 -9.92 23.79 7.58
N ASN A 243 -10.70 23.91 8.68
CA ASN A 243 -11.96 23.19 8.81
C ASN A 243 -12.93 23.48 7.64
N GLY A 244 -13.38 22.42 6.98
CA GLY A 244 -14.23 22.48 5.79
C GLY A 244 -13.46 22.57 4.45
N LEU A 245 -12.13 22.72 4.48
CA LEU A 245 -11.30 22.66 3.29
C LEU A 245 -11.32 21.25 2.69
N GLN A 246 -11.39 21.18 1.37
CA GLN A 246 -11.24 19.94 0.61
C GLN A 246 -10.06 20.06 -0.34
N THR A 247 -9.04 19.21 -0.16
CA THR A 247 -7.89 19.10 -1.07
C THR A 247 -7.88 17.74 -1.75
N ALA A 248 -7.05 17.59 -2.78
CA ALA A 248 -6.95 16.36 -3.54
C ALA A 248 -5.48 16.01 -3.81
N ASN A 249 -5.11 14.76 -3.52
CA ASN A 249 -3.77 14.16 -3.70
C ASN A 249 -2.61 14.82 -2.93
N GLU A 250 -2.76 16.06 -2.49
CA GLU A 250 -1.82 16.77 -1.65
C GLU A 250 -2.50 17.05 -0.32
N VAL A 251 -1.89 16.56 0.76
CA VAL A 251 -2.34 16.76 2.14
C VAL A 251 -1.29 17.57 2.88
N HIS A 252 -1.76 18.50 3.69
CA HIS A 252 -0.95 19.51 4.35
C HIS A 252 -1.24 19.44 5.84
N VAL A 253 -0.20 19.39 6.65
CA VAL A 253 -0.28 19.29 8.10
C VAL A 253 0.78 20.17 8.73
N GLU A 254 0.73 20.36 10.04
CA GLU A 254 1.69 21.16 10.79
C GLU A 254 2.69 20.25 11.53
N ALA A 255 3.97 20.61 11.50
CA ALA A 255 5.00 19.93 12.29
C ALA A 255 4.72 20.07 13.80
N ASN A 256 4.98 18.99 14.54
CA ASN A 256 4.77 18.84 15.98
C ASN A 256 3.31 18.96 16.43
N THR A 257 2.37 18.74 15.52
CA THR A 257 0.93 18.73 15.81
C THR A 257 0.36 17.36 15.47
N ALA A 258 -0.42 16.81 16.40
CA ALA A 258 -1.00 15.48 16.23
C ALA A 258 -2.00 15.47 15.07
N VAL A 259 -1.92 14.44 14.22
CA VAL A 259 -2.78 14.25 13.06
C VAL A 259 -3.63 13.00 13.24
N VAL A 260 -4.93 13.15 13.03
CA VAL A 260 -5.90 12.05 12.99
C VAL A 260 -6.45 11.96 11.57
N MET A 261 -6.10 10.90 10.85
CA MET A 261 -6.64 10.62 9.52
C MET A 261 -7.69 9.51 9.60
N ASN A 262 -8.95 9.87 9.37
CA ASN A 262 -10.07 8.93 9.31
C ASN A 262 -10.23 8.42 7.88
N MET A 263 -9.85 7.16 7.63
CA MET A 263 -9.72 6.66 6.27
C MET A 263 -10.87 5.74 5.85
N THR A 264 -11.43 6.00 4.68
CA THR A 264 -12.47 5.18 4.03
C THR A 264 -12.27 5.16 2.52
N SER A 265 -13.09 4.40 1.80
CA SER A 265 -13.13 4.43 0.33
C SER A 265 -14.56 4.51 -0.20
N SER A 266 -14.72 5.17 -1.35
CA SER A 266 -15.99 5.22 -2.09
C SER A 266 -16.16 4.09 -3.10
N ASP A 267 -15.14 3.26 -3.36
CA ASP A 267 -15.18 2.23 -4.40
C ASP A 267 -14.54 0.88 -4.00
N VAL A 268 -13.23 0.72 -4.15
CA VAL A 268 -12.47 -0.51 -3.86
C VAL A 268 -11.52 -0.28 -2.70
N ILE A 269 -10.85 -1.33 -2.22
CA ILE A 269 -9.84 -1.13 -1.17
C ILE A 269 -8.64 -0.38 -1.76
N HIS A 270 -8.17 0.63 -1.04
CA HIS A 270 -6.90 1.33 -1.28
C HIS A 270 -6.07 1.28 -0.01
N ALA A 271 -4.81 1.72 -0.05
CA ALA A 271 -4.03 1.97 1.17
C ALA A 271 -3.22 3.25 1.01
N TRP A 272 -3.45 4.24 1.88
CA TRP A 272 -2.66 5.47 1.87
C TRP A 272 -1.36 5.21 2.63
N TRP A 273 -0.23 5.58 2.01
CA TRP A 273 1.07 5.33 2.59
C TRP A 273 2.07 6.44 2.24
N ILE A 274 2.60 7.09 3.27
CA ILE A 274 3.79 7.94 3.20
C ILE A 274 4.96 7.16 3.85
N PRO A 275 5.91 6.62 3.08
CA PRO A 275 7.02 5.82 3.60
C PRO A 275 7.78 6.45 4.76
N ARG A 276 8.03 7.77 4.70
CA ARG A 276 8.76 8.51 5.75
C ARG A 276 7.96 8.74 7.05
N LEU A 277 6.62 8.62 7.03
CA LEU A 277 5.82 8.56 8.28
C LEU A 277 5.83 7.16 8.91
N THR A 278 6.15 6.13 8.11
CA THR A 278 5.93 4.70 8.40
C THR A 278 4.48 4.33 8.69
N GLY A 279 4.13 3.08 8.35
CA GLY A 279 2.77 2.58 8.46
C GLY A 279 1.90 3.01 7.28
N LYS A 280 1.29 2.02 6.63
CA LYS A 280 0.17 2.24 5.69
C LYS A 280 -1.12 2.04 6.46
N ARG A 281 -2.20 2.67 6.00
CA ARG A 281 -3.54 2.35 6.47
C ARG A 281 -4.46 2.11 5.28
N ASP A 282 -5.23 1.05 5.38
CA ASP A 282 -6.15 0.65 4.32
C ASP A 282 -7.42 1.51 4.39
N ALA A 283 -7.80 2.07 3.25
CA ALA A 283 -9.07 2.75 3.02
C ALA A 283 -10.06 1.71 2.48
N THR A 284 -11.02 1.31 3.30
CA THR A 284 -11.93 0.20 3.00
C THR A 284 -13.36 0.69 2.80
N PRO A 285 -14.06 0.29 1.72
CA PRO A 285 -15.46 0.66 1.54
C PRO A 285 -16.35 0.23 2.71
N GLY A 286 -17.19 1.16 3.19
CA GLY A 286 -18.14 0.91 4.28
C GLY A 286 -17.52 0.82 5.68
N ARG A 287 -16.23 1.09 5.84
CA ARG A 287 -15.55 1.14 7.14
C ARG A 287 -14.60 2.32 7.22
N THR A 288 -14.55 2.94 8.39
CA THR A 288 -13.60 4.01 8.66
C THR A 288 -12.53 3.50 9.62
N TYR A 289 -11.27 3.60 9.23
CA TYR A 289 -10.14 3.23 10.07
C TYR A 289 -9.23 4.44 10.30
N PRO A 290 -8.86 4.74 11.55
CA PRO A 290 -7.98 5.85 11.84
C PRO A 290 -6.50 5.52 11.61
N LEU A 291 -5.73 6.53 11.25
CA LEU A 291 -4.27 6.55 11.29
C LEU A 291 -3.84 7.76 12.14
N TYR A 292 -2.98 7.52 13.12
CA TYR A 292 -2.48 8.52 14.04
C TYR A 292 -0.99 8.72 13.83
N PHE A 293 -0.55 9.97 13.74
CA PHE A 293 0.87 10.33 13.73
C PHE A 293 1.07 11.79 14.09
N THR A 294 2.28 12.12 14.52
CA THR A 294 2.78 13.47 14.73
C THR A 294 4.03 13.65 13.86
N PRO A 295 3.96 14.41 12.76
CA PRO A 295 5.14 14.70 11.95
C PRO A 295 6.05 15.68 12.70
N LEU A 296 7.35 15.46 12.68
CA LEU A 296 8.35 16.20 13.48
C LEU A 296 9.15 17.19 12.62
N GLU A 297 9.36 16.86 11.35
CA GLU A 297 10.23 17.61 10.44
C GLU A 297 9.43 18.25 9.29
N PRO A 298 9.44 19.60 9.17
CA PRO A 298 8.90 20.28 8.00
C PRO A 298 9.53 19.76 6.70
N GLY A 299 8.73 19.61 5.65
CA GLY A 299 9.21 19.02 4.41
C GLY A 299 8.10 18.55 3.47
N ILE A 300 8.52 18.01 2.34
CA ILE A 300 7.64 17.47 1.30
C ILE A 300 7.97 16.00 1.13
N TYR A 301 6.95 15.14 1.28
CA TYR A 301 7.12 13.70 1.36
C TYR A 301 6.22 13.01 0.33
N ASP A 302 6.79 12.10 -0.46
CA ASP A 302 6.01 11.31 -1.40
C ASP A 302 5.26 10.19 -0.72
N GLY A 303 4.08 9.90 -1.26
CA GLY A 303 3.31 8.73 -0.92
C GLY A 303 2.74 8.02 -2.14
N GLN A 304 2.21 6.84 -1.88
CA GLN A 304 1.68 5.95 -2.89
C GLN A 304 0.49 5.15 -2.35
N CYS A 305 -0.43 4.78 -3.24
CA CYS A 305 -1.40 3.73 -2.94
C CYS A 305 -0.70 2.37 -2.79
N ALA A 306 -0.84 1.74 -1.64
CA ALA A 306 -0.15 0.49 -1.28
C ALA A 306 -1.06 -0.76 -1.30
N GLU A 307 -2.26 -0.66 -1.89
CA GLU A 307 -3.17 -1.77 -2.10
C GLU A 307 -3.67 -1.76 -3.55
N LEU A 308 -3.64 -2.92 -4.22
CA LEU A 308 -3.96 -3.01 -5.65
C LEU A 308 -5.42 -2.63 -5.91
N CYS A 309 -5.64 -1.44 -6.50
CA CYS A 309 -6.96 -0.85 -6.71
C CYS A 309 -7.41 -0.75 -8.18
N GLY A 310 -6.70 -1.41 -9.10
CA GLY A 310 -7.07 -1.54 -10.52
C GLY A 310 -6.03 -0.97 -11.50
N ALA A 311 -6.48 -0.65 -12.72
CA ALA A 311 -5.61 -0.34 -13.87
C ALA A 311 -4.61 0.80 -13.65
N SER A 312 -5.00 1.82 -12.86
CA SER A 312 -4.15 2.98 -12.54
C SER A 312 -3.58 2.93 -11.11
N HIS A 313 -3.50 1.74 -10.49
CA HIS A 313 -2.93 1.57 -9.15
C HIS A 313 -1.50 2.14 -9.04
N ALA A 314 -0.63 1.82 -9.99
CA ALA A 314 0.77 2.26 -9.98
C ALA A 314 0.93 3.79 -10.12
N VAL A 315 -0.10 4.49 -10.59
CA VAL A 315 -0.12 5.95 -10.79
C VAL A 315 -1.11 6.63 -9.85
N MET A 316 -1.38 6.02 -8.68
CA MET A 316 -2.21 6.60 -7.62
C MET A 316 -1.33 7.12 -6.48
N GLY A 317 -0.58 8.19 -6.75
CA GLY A 317 0.29 8.82 -5.78
C GLY A 317 -0.38 9.91 -4.96
N THR A 318 0.31 10.32 -3.90
CA THR A 318 -0.07 11.42 -2.99
C THR A 318 1.19 12.15 -2.54
N LYS A 319 1.06 13.37 -2.03
CA LYS A 319 2.12 14.07 -1.30
C LYS A 319 1.63 14.53 0.06
N LEU A 320 2.55 14.50 1.03
CA LEU A 320 2.38 15.12 2.33
C LEU A 320 3.29 16.34 2.41
N PHE A 321 2.69 17.49 2.72
CA PHE A 321 3.38 18.73 3.04
C PHE A 321 3.31 18.93 4.55
N VAL A 322 4.47 18.94 5.21
CA VAL A 322 4.57 19.25 6.62
C VAL A 322 5.04 20.69 6.74
N HIS A 323 4.12 21.56 7.11
CA HIS A 323 4.37 22.99 7.29
C HIS A 323 5.02 23.29 8.64
N PRO A 324 5.89 24.30 8.71
CA PRO A 324 6.36 24.84 9.98
C PRO A 324 5.21 25.48 10.79
N PRO A 325 5.30 25.52 12.13
CA PRO A 325 4.21 26.03 12.96
C PRO A 325 4.04 27.55 12.93
N ALA A 326 5.11 28.33 12.67
CA ALA A 326 5.05 29.78 12.89
C ALA A 326 5.72 30.66 11.82
N LYS A 327 6.73 30.18 11.09
CA LYS A 327 7.48 30.97 10.11
C LYS A 327 7.72 30.15 8.87
N GLU A 328 7.80 30.80 7.71
CA GLU A 328 8.22 30.13 6.48
C GLU A 328 9.59 29.46 6.64
N VAL A 329 9.78 28.33 5.99
CA VAL A 329 11.06 27.61 5.96
C VAL A 329 11.36 27.15 4.55
N GLU A 330 12.64 27.22 4.17
CA GLU A 330 13.12 26.55 2.97
C GLU A 330 13.31 25.06 3.26
N VAL A 331 12.76 24.21 2.38
CA VAL A 331 12.92 22.76 2.42
C VAL A 331 13.50 22.28 1.09
N GLU A 332 14.30 21.22 1.14
CA GLU A 332 14.80 20.57 -0.07
C GLU A 332 13.94 19.36 -0.41
N TYR A 333 13.54 19.24 -1.67
CA TYR A 333 12.82 18.09 -2.21
C TYR A 333 13.30 17.80 -3.63
N ALA A 334 13.70 16.54 -3.88
CA ALA A 334 14.21 16.09 -5.19
C ALA A 334 15.31 17.01 -5.78
N GLY A 335 16.26 17.45 -4.95
CA GLY A 335 17.38 18.32 -5.34
C GLY A 335 17.00 19.77 -5.63
N LYS A 336 15.78 20.20 -5.28
CA LYS A 336 15.29 21.57 -5.45
C LYS A 336 14.84 22.15 -4.12
N LYS A 337 15.04 23.46 -3.94
CA LYS A 337 14.54 24.21 -2.79
C LYS A 337 13.11 24.68 -3.03
N TYR A 338 12.29 24.57 -1.99
CA TYR A 338 10.91 25.05 -1.94
C TYR A 338 10.70 25.84 -0.65
N THR A 339 9.90 26.89 -0.69
CA THR A 339 9.47 27.60 0.51
C THR A 339 8.13 27.03 0.96
N LEU A 340 8.03 26.66 2.24
CA LEU A 340 6.77 26.29 2.88
C LEU A 340 6.39 27.36 3.90
N ASP A 341 5.23 27.99 3.69
CA ASP A 341 4.60 28.89 4.65
C ASP A 341 4.14 28.15 5.91
N SER A 342 3.76 28.89 6.94
CA SER A 342 3.10 28.28 8.10
C SER A 342 1.77 27.62 7.71
N TYR A 343 1.40 26.57 8.44
CA TYR A 343 0.14 25.86 8.20
C TYR A 343 -1.07 26.81 8.23
N GLU A 344 -1.08 27.75 9.16
CA GLU A 344 -2.15 28.73 9.34
C GLU A 344 -2.24 29.75 8.18
N THR A 345 -1.12 30.10 7.55
CA THR A 345 -1.12 30.97 6.36
C THR A 345 -1.64 30.20 5.16
N TRP A 346 -1.07 29.01 4.90
CA TRP A 346 -1.54 28.13 3.83
C TRP A 346 -3.04 27.85 3.94
N ALA A 347 -3.54 27.48 5.13
CA ALA A 347 -4.94 27.15 5.34
C ALA A 347 -5.87 28.34 5.03
N ARG A 348 -5.50 29.56 5.45
CA ARG A 348 -6.30 30.77 5.17
C ARG A 348 -6.36 31.08 3.68
N GLU A 349 -5.26 30.92 2.97
CA GLU A 349 -5.19 31.15 1.53
C GLU A 349 -6.05 30.13 0.77
N GLN A 350 -5.94 28.84 1.12
CA GLN A 350 -6.69 27.77 0.45
C GLN A 350 -8.20 27.79 0.76
N MET A 351 -8.61 28.48 1.83
CA MET A 351 -10.03 28.67 2.18
C MET A 351 -10.69 29.81 1.40
N ALA A 352 -9.89 30.69 0.78
CA ALA A 352 -10.39 31.79 -0.02
C ALA A 352 -11.17 31.29 -1.25
N SER A 353 -11.94 32.19 -1.87
CA SER A 353 -12.51 31.92 -3.18
C SER A 353 -11.43 32.09 -4.26
N SER A 354 -11.60 31.45 -5.41
CA SER A 354 -10.72 31.66 -6.55
C SER A 354 -10.75 33.12 -7.00
N VAL A 355 -9.61 33.61 -7.47
CA VAL A 355 -9.51 34.95 -8.05
C VAL A 355 -10.15 34.97 -9.44
N ALA A 356 -10.85 36.07 -9.76
CA ALA A 356 -11.42 36.28 -11.09
C ALA A 356 -10.32 36.33 -12.17
N PRO A 357 -10.59 35.86 -13.40
CA PRO A 357 -9.62 35.89 -14.49
C PRO A 357 -9.12 37.33 -14.76
N ALA A 358 -7.80 37.55 -14.63
CA ALA A 358 -7.22 38.89 -14.72
C ALA A 358 -6.98 39.39 -16.15
N THR A 359 -6.99 38.49 -17.15
CA THR A 359 -6.69 38.82 -18.55
C THR A 359 -7.73 38.21 -19.51
N PRO A 360 -7.89 38.76 -20.74
CA PRO A 360 -8.79 38.20 -21.73
C PRO A 360 -8.51 36.73 -22.07
N GLU A 361 -7.25 36.31 -22.03
CA GLU A 361 -6.83 34.93 -22.27
C GLU A 361 -7.30 34.01 -21.15
N LEU A 362 -7.19 34.45 -19.90
CA LEU A 362 -7.69 33.70 -18.75
C LEU A 362 -9.22 33.65 -18.73
N GLU A 363 -9.90 34.73 -19.14
CA GLU A 363 -11.36 34.73 -19.24
C GLU A 363 -11.84 33.76 -20.34
N LYS A 364 -11.14 33.68 -21.47
CA LYS A 364 -11.39 32.66 -22.49
C LYS A 364 -11.23 31.25 -21.93
N GLY A 365 -10.18 30.99 -21.16
CA GLY A 365 -9.95 29.71 -20.48
C GLY A 365 -11.04 29.36 -19.47
N ALA A 366 -11.45 30.32 -18.65
CA ALA A 366 -12.54 30.18 -17.68
C ALA A 366 -13.88 29.90 -18.37
N LYS A 367 -14.19 30.60 -19.46
CA LYS A 367 -15.37 30.34 -20.28
C LYS A 367 -15.34 28.93 -20.87
N LEU A 368 -14.22 28.50 -21.45
CA LEU A 368 -14.06 27.15 -21.97
C LEU A 368 -14.22 26.09 -20.87
N PHE A 369 -13.69 26.33 -19.66
CA PHE A 369 -13.89 25.45 -18.52
C PHE A 369 -15.38 25.27 -18.22
N ARG A 370 -16.16 26.37 -18.16
CA ARG A 370 -17.62 26.33 -17.96
C ARG A 370 -18.34 25.59 -19.08
N ASP A 371 -18.04 25.93 -20.33
CA ASP A 371 -18.75 25.42 -21.51
C ASP A 371 -18.46 23.94 -21.79
N LYS A 372 -17.26 23.45 -21.45
CA LYS A 372 -16.83 22.06 -21.69
C LYS A 372 -17.24 21.11 -20.56
N THR A 373 -18.26 21.45 -19.77
CA THR A 373 -18.85 20.60 -18.69
C THR A 373 -17.93 20.24 -17.52
N CYS A 374 -16.75 20.87 -17.39
CA CYS A 374 -15.85 20.65 -16.26
C CYS A 374 -16.52 20.88 -14.89
N PRO A 375 -17.40 21.91 -14.71
CA PRO A 375 -18.12 22.14 -13.47
C PRO A 375 -19.05 21.00 -13.02
N ALA A 376 -19.42 20.08 -13.92
CA ALA A 376 -20.27 18.94 -13.56
C ALA A 376 -19.55 17.95 -12.62
N CYS A 377 -18.22 17.97 -12.59
CA CYS A 377 -17.41 17.10 -11.73
C CYS A 377 -16.50 17.87 -10.77
N HIS A 378 -16.05 19.07 -11.15
CA HIS A 378 -15.05 19.85 -10.44
C HIS A 378 -15.61 21.15 -9.90
N LEU A 379 -15.25 21.48 -8.66
CA LEU A 379 -15.55 22.78 -8.05
C LEU A 379 -14.41 23.77 -8.32
N VAL A 380 -14.81 25.00 -8.65
CA VAL A 380 -13.98 26.20 -8.53
C VAL A 380 -14.83 27.23 -7.78
N LYS A 381 -14.56 27.42 -6.48
CA LYS A 381 -15.34 28.32 -5.62
C LYS A 381 -15.14 29.78 -6.07
N GLY A 382 -16.22 30.52 -6.32
CA GLY A 382 -16.15 31.91 -6.82
C GLY A 382 -16.17 32.04 -8.34
N LEU A 383 -16.33 30.93 -9.08
CA LEU A 383 -16.55 30.97 -10.53
C LEU A 383 -18.05 30.98 -10.85
N GLU A 384 -18.56 32.13 -11.29
CA GLU A 384 -19.97 32.27 -11.69
C GLU A 384 -20.39 31.20 -12.71
N GLY A 385 -21.57 30.60 -12.50
CA GLY A 385 -22.09 29.53 -13.35
C GLY A 385 -21.43 28.15 -13.15
N ALA A 386 -20.41 28.04 -12.30
CA ALA A 386 -19.79 26.79 -11.86
C ALA A 386 -20.00 26.50 -10.36
N GLU A 387 -20.66 27.41 -9.64
CA GLU A 387 -21.06 27.23 -8.25
C GLU A 387 -22.21 26.22 -8.16
N SER A 388 -21.83 24.94 -8.07
CA SER A 388 -22.73 23.89 -7.65
C SER A 388 -23.24 24.26 -6.26
N ALA A 389 -24.53 24.60 -6.18
CA ALA A 389 -25.26 24.94 -4.97
C ALA A 389 -24.95 23.96 -3.81
N GLY A 390 -24.04 24.34 -2.91
CA GLY A 390 -23.82 23.65 -1.63
C GLY A 390 -23.49 22.15 -1.67
N GLN A 391 -23.07 21.59 -2.81
CA GLN A 391 -22.76 20.16 -2.93
C GLN A 391 -21.27 19.90 -2.74
N SER A 392 -20.95 19.03 -1.77
CA SER A 392 -19.63 18.42 -1.63
C SER A 392 -19.21 17.78 -2.96
N VAL A 393 -18.04 18.19 -3.44
CA VAL A 393 -17.39 17.83 -4.71
C VAL A 393 -16.93 16.38 -4.62
N THR A 394 -17.86 15.45 -4.66
CA THR A 394 -17.56 14.03 -4.43
C THR A 394 -17.11 13.31 -5.68
N THR A 395 -17.40 13.85 -6.87
CA THR A 395 -17.10 13.21 -8.17
C THR A 395 -15.66 13.45 -8.63
N GLY A 396 -15.26 14.73 -8.77
CA GLY A 396 -13.91 15.13 -9.16
C GLY A 396 -13.18 15.91 -8.06
N PRO A 397 -11.85 16.05 -8.16
CA PRO A 397 -11.08 16.94 -7.30
C PRO A 397 -11.60 18.38 -7.26
N ASN A 398 -11.60 19.02 -6.09
CA ASN A 398 -11.70 20.48 -5.97
C ASN A 398 -10.55 21.13 -6.77
N LEU A 399 -10.82 22.15 -7.59
CA LEU A 399 -9.82 22.83 -8.43
C LEU A 399 -9.62 24.31 -8.06
N THR A 400 -10.27 24.80 -7.00
CA THR A 400 -10.26 26.23 -6.60
C THR A 400 -8.86 26.83 -6.51
N HIS A 401 -7.87 26.05 -6.05
CA HIS A 401 -6.46 26.45 -5.95
C HIS A 401 -5.54 25.44 -6.65
N VAL A 402 -5.97 24.86 -7.77
CA VAL A 402 -5.19 23.80 -8.47
C VAL A 402 -3.83 24.31 -8.96
N GLY A 403 -3.68 25.59 -9.28
CA GLY A 403 -2.42 26.22 -9.68
C GLY A 403 -1.39 26.30 -8.56
N SER A 404 -1.79 26.17 -7.29
CA SER A 404 -0.89 26.12 -6.13
C SER A 404 -0.36 24.71 -5.85
N ARG A 405 -0.90 23.67 -6.51
CA ARG A 405 -0.42 22.30 -6.34
C ARG A 405 0.95 22.09 -6.96
N MET A 406 1.75 21.25 -6.34
CA MET A 406 3.02 20.81 -6.93
C MET A 406 2.78 19.83 -8.09
N THR A 407 1.75 18.99 -7.97
CA THR A 407 1.47 17.91 -8.89
C THR A 407 0.00 17.78 -9.25
N ILE A 408 -0.24 17.11 -10.38
CA ILE A 408 -1.57 16.79 -10.88
C ILE A 408 -1.67 15.30 -11.20
N ALA A 409 -2.89 14.86 -11.50
CA ALA A 409 -3.19 13.47 -11.83
C ALA A 409 -2.76 12.49 -10.71
N ALA A 410 -2.95 12.84 -9.44
CA ALA A 410 -2.50 12.06 -8.28
C ALA A 410 -0.99 11.80 -8.26
N ASN A 411 -0.20 12.88 -8.17
CA ASN A 411 1.26 12.85 -8.11
C ASN A 411 1.92 12.09 -9.29
N THR A 412 1.29 12.08 -10.47
CA THR A 412 1.83 11.42 -11.67
C THR A 412 2.58 12.41 -12.57
N LEU A 413 2.15 13.67 -12.60
CA LEU A 413 2.77 14.73 -13.39
C LEU A 413 3.03 15.96 -12.52
N LEU A 414 4.13 16.67 -12.79
CA LEU A 414 4.35 18.02 -12.27
C LEU A 414 3.26 18.95 -12.81
N ASN A 415 2.81 19.88 -11.97
CA ASN A 415 1.78 20.85 -12.33
C ASN A 415 2.38 21.98 -13.19
N THR A 416 2.44 21.76 -14.49
CA THR A 416 2.84 22.78 -15.47
C THR A 416 1.70 22.98 -16.48
N PRO A 417 1.59 24.16 -17.12
CA PRO A 417 0.56 24.40 -18.13
C PRO A 417 0.54 23.32 -19.23
N GLN A 418 1.72 22.85 -19.65
CA GLN A 418 1.87 21.83 -20.69
C GLN A 418 1.37 20.45 -20.22
N ASN A 419 1.75 20.04 -19.00
CA ASN A 419 1.29 18.77 -18.44
C ASN A 419 -0.21 18.80 -18.13
N LEU A 420 -0.71 19.94 -17.68
CA LEU A 420 -2.13 20.13 -17.38
C LEU A 420 -2.98 20.09 -18.66
N ALA A 421 -2.53 20.76 -19.73
CA ALA A 421 -3.18 20.67 -21.05
C ALA A 421 -3.20 19.22 -21.56
N LYS A 422 -2.07 18.50 -21.46
CA LYS A 422 -1.98 17.08 -21.83
C LYS A 422 -2.95 16.21 -21.02
N TRP A 423 -3.02 16.42 -19.70
CA TRP A 423 -3.93 15.70 -18.81
C TRP A 423 -5.40 15.92 -19.19
N ILE A 424 -5.80 17.18 -19.45
CA ILE A 424 -7.17 17.53 -19.80
C ILE A 424 -7.56 16.97 -21.17
N GLN A 425 -6.64 17.00 -22.13
CA GLN A 425 -6.90 16.54 -23.50
C GLN A 425 -7.07 15.02 -23.59
N ASP A 426 -6.27 14.25 -22.85
CA ASP A 426 -6.37 12.79 -22.84
C ASP A 426 -5.99 12.19 -21.48
N PRO A 427 -6.94 12.14 -20.52
CA PRO A 427 -6.70 11.53 -19.22
C PRO A 427 -6.29 10.05 -19.30
N GLN A 428 -6.79 9.30 -20.29
CA GLN A 428 -6.50 7.87 -20.45
C GLN A 428 -5.05 7.61 -20.86
N ALA A 429 -4.47 8.51 -21.65
CA ALA A 429 -3.07 8.42 -22.07
C ALA A 429 -2.09 8.62 -20.90
N VAL A 430 -2.50 9.36 -19.86
CA VAL A 430 -1.69 9.56 -18.65
C VAL A 430 -1.99 8.49 -17.60
N LYS A 431 -3.28 8.19 -17.40
CA LYS A 431 -3.76 7.24 -16.38
C LYS A 431 -4.79 6.29 -16.98
N PRO A 432 -4.35 5.12 -17.47
CA PRO A 432 -5.26 4.13 -18.05
C PRO A 432 -6.36 3.71 -17.07
N GLY A 433 -7.61 3.85 -17.50
CA GLY A 433 -8.79 3.57 -16.70
C GLY A 433 -9.40 4.78 -16.02
N ALA A 434 -8.70 5.94 -15.94
CA ALA A 434 -9.13 7.14 -15.20
C ALA A 434 -10.61 7.49 -15.41
N LYS A 435 -11.30 7.92 -14.36
CA LYS A 435 -12.74 8.23 -14.43
C LYS A 435 -13.07 9.63 -14.96
N MET A 436 -12.06 10.48 -15.17
CA MET A 436 -12.22 11.72 -15.92
C MET A 436 -12.40 11.40 -17.40
N THR A 437 -13.56 11.72 -17.96
CA THR A 437 -13.89 11.44 -19.35
C THR A 437 -13.06 12.28 -20.31
N LYS A 438 -12.67 11.70 -21.44
CA LYS A 438 -12.06 12.46 -22.54
C LYS A 438 -13.12 13.37 -23.18
N ILE A 439 -12.97 14.67 -23.01
CA ILE A 439 -13.87 15.68 -23.58
C ILE A 439 -13.32 16.12 -24.94
N ALA A 440 -14.19 16.26 -25.93
CA ALA A 440 -13.81 16.72 -27.26
C ALA A 440 -13.34 18.19 -27.22
N MET A 441 -12.05 18.41 -27.47
CA MET A 441 -11.46 19.74 -27.53
C MET A 441 -10.22 19.80 -28.42
N THR A 442 -9.92 20.98 -28.96
CA THR A 442 -8.69 21.24 -29.70
C THR A 442 -7.51 21.42 -28.74
N PRO A 443 -6.25 21.27 -29.21
CA PRO A 443 -5.06 21.57 -28.41
C PRO A 443 -5.07 23.00 -27.83
N ASP A 444 -5.54 23.99 -28.61
CA ASP A 444 -5.60 25.38 -28.18
C ASP A 444 -6.66 25.61 -27.09
N GLU A 445 -7.80 24.92 -27.17
CA GLU A 445 -8.81 24.93 -26.11
C GLU A 445 -8.26 24.33 -24.81
N ALA A 446 -7.57 23.18 -24.90
CA ALA A 446 -6.94 22.54 -23.75
C ALA A 446 -5.86 23.44 -23.12
N ALA A 447 -5.05 24.10 -23.93
CA ALA A 447 -4.04 25.06 -23.47
C ALA A 447 -4.66 26.28 -22.77
N ALA A 448 -5.75 26.82 -23.31
CA ALA A 448 -6.47 27.95 -22.70
C ALA A 448 -7.07 27.57 -21.33
N ILE A 449 -7.70 26.39 -21.21
CA ILE A 449 -8.21 25.89 -19.94
C ILE A 449 -7.05 25.66 -18.95
N ALA A 450 -5.95 25.05 -19.41
CA ALA A 450 -4.79 24.81 -18.56
C ALA A 450 -4.15 26.11 -18.06
N ALA A 451 -4.10 27.16 -18.89
CA ALA A 451 -3.61 28.47 -18.48
C ALA A 451 -4.49 29.07 -17.36
N TYR A 452 -5.82 29.03 -17.54
CA TYR A 452 -6.77 29.45 -16.51
C TYR A 452 -6.60 28.68 -15.20
N LEU A 453 -6.61 27.34 -15.25
CA LEU A 453 -6.44 26.51 -14.06
C LEU A 453 -5.10 26.74 -13.37
N THR A 454 -4.03 27.01 -14.12
CA THR A 454 -2.72 27.35 -13.54
C THR A 454 -2.71 28.69 -12.80
N SER A 455 -3.60 29.62 -13.17
CA SER A 455 -3.75 30.90 -12.46
C SER A 455 -4.53 30.80 -11.14
N LEU A 456 -5.20 29.68 -10.89
CA LEU A 456 -5.98 29.44 -9.68
C LEU A 456 -5.05 29.08 -8.50
N LYS A 457 -4.51 30.09 -7.80
CA LYS A 457 -3.53 29.90 -6.72
C LYS A 457 -4.09 30.20 -5.35
#